data_AF-A0A0B2AH83-F1
#
_entry.id   AF-A0A0B2AH83-F1
#
_cell.length_a   1.000
_cell.length_b   1.000
_cell.length_c   1.000
_cell.angle_alpha   90.00
_cell.angle_beta   90.00
_cell.angle_gamma   90.00
#
_symmetry.space_group_name_H-M   'P 1'
#
loop_
_entity.id
_entity.type
_entity.pdbx_description
1 polymer ?
#
loop_
_entity_poly.entity_id
_entity_poly.type
_entity_poly.pdbx_seq_one_letter_code
_entity_poly.pdbx_strand_id
1 'polypeptide(L)' 'MYIAGMFGLSSAFASQIVDAVTVGGWVLAVVMGLLSGGTAAVIVATTRWAILRFGRAVAIA' A
#
# COMPACT_ATOMS: atom_id res chain seq x y z
N MET A 1 -4.54 -3.56 11.04
CA MET A 1 -5.19 -2.32 10.54
C MET A 1 -4.14 -1.23 10.37
N TYR A 2 -3.07 -1.47 9.59
CA TYR A 2 -2.04 -0.46 9.35
C TYR A 2 -2.38 0.39 8.12
N ILE A 3 -2.37 -0.11 6.88
CA ILE A 3 -2.62 0.75 5.71
C ILE A 3 -4.10 1.09 5.56
N ALA A 4 -4.99 0.10 5.72
CA ALA A 4 -6.43 0.33 5.68
C ALA A 4 -6.87 1.34 6.76
N GLY A 5 -6.35 1.20 7.98
CA GLY A 5 -6.65 2.09 9.10
C GLY A 5 -5.98 3.47 8.99
N MET A 6 -4.71 3.53 8.62
CA MET A 6 -3.91 4.76 8.58
C MET A 6 -4.30 5.70 7.45
N PHE A 7 -4.74 5.16 6.31
CA PHE A 7 -5.14 5.96 5.14
C PHE A 7 -6.66 5.98 4.92
N GLY A 8 -7.45 5.37 5.81
CA GLY A 8 -8.91 5.29 5.67
C GLY A 8 -9.36 4.54 4.41
N LEU A 9 -8.57 3.57 3.97
CA LEU A 9 -8.80 2.80 2.75
C LEU A 9 -9.61 1.54 3.06
N SER A 10 -10.39 1.06 2.09
CA SER A 10 -11.02 -0.25 2.20
C SER A 10 -9.94 -1.34 2.28
N SER A 11 -10.24 -2.44 2.98
CA SER A 11 -9.33 -3.59 3.08
C SER A 11 -8.98 -4.18 1.70
N ALA A 12 -9.94 -4.15 0.77
CA ALA A 12 -9.73 -4.58 -0.61
C ALA A 12 -8.78 -3.67 -1.40
N PHE A 13 -8.83 -2.36 -1.16
CA PHE A 13 -7.88 -1.45 -1.80
C PHE A 13 -6.50 -1.56 -1.15
N ALA A 14 -6.42 -1.66 0.18
CA ALA A 14 -5.16 -1.86 0.90
C ALA A 14 -4.44 -3.15 0.46
N SER A 15 -5.18 -4.24 0.20
CA SER A 15 -4.57 -5.47 -0.33
C SER A 15 -4.01 -5.28 -1.74
N GLN A 16 -4.69 -4.54 -2.62
CA GLN A 16 -4.17 -4.20 -3.94
C GLN A 16 -2.87 -3.40 -3.86
N ILE A 17 -2.76 -2.46 -2.92
CA ILE A 17 -1.53 -1.69 -2.70
C ILE A 17 -0.41 -2.60 -2.21
N VAL A 18 -0.66 -3.41 -1.18
CA VAL A 18 0.34 -4.34 -0.64
C VAL A 18 0.82 -5.30 -1.71
N ASP A 19 -0.09 -5.84 -2.52
CA ASP A 19 0.24 -6.75 -3.62
C ASP A 19 1.05 -6.03 -4.70
N ALA A 20 0.65 -4.82 -5.08
CA ALA A 20 1.39 -3.98 -6.02
C ALA A 20 2.82 -3.67 -5.55
N VAL A 21 2.99 -3.35 -4.26
CA VAL A 21 4.29 -3.06 -3.64
C VAL A 21 5.14 -4.32 -3.55
N THR A 22 4.54 -5.49 -3.31
CA THR A 22 5.25 -6.77 -3.22
C THR A 22 5.74 -7.23 -4.60
N VAL A 23 4.95 -7.00 -5.66
CA VAL A 23 5.27 -7.41 -7.03
C VAL A 23 6.20 -6.42 -7.73
N GLY A 24 6.22 -5.14 -7.31
CA GLY A 24 7.16 -4.13 -7.80
C GLY A 24 6.98 -3.70 -9.26
N GLY A 25 5.89 -4.12 -9.91
CA GLY A 25 5.62 -3.88 -11.34
C GLY A 25 4.70 -2.68 -11.61
N TRP A 26 4.24 -2.58 -12.87
CA TRP A 26 3.32 -1.55 -13.40
C TRP A 26 2.04 -1.33 -12.55
N VAL A 27 1.62 -2.32 -11.78
CA VAL A 27 0.49 -2.23 -10.84
C VAL A 27 0.73 -1.15 -9.78
N LEU A 28 1.98 -0.96 -9.33
CA LEU A 28 2.35 0.13 -8.44
C LEU A 28 2.11 1.50 -9.11
N ALA A 29 2.45 1.62 -10.39
CA ALA A 29 2.23 2.85 -11.16
C ALA A 29 0.72 3.15 -11.34
N VAL A 30 -0.12 2.12 -11.47
CA VAL A 30 -1.59 2.27 -11.54
C VAL A 30 -2.18 2.74 -10.21
N VAL A 31 -1.76 2.14 -9.10
CA VAL A 31 -2.14 2.57 -7.74
C VAL A 31 -1.68 4.02 -7.48
N MET A 32 -0.45 4.35 -7.89
CA MET A 32 0.10 5.69 -7.78
C MET A 32 -0.62 6.70 -8.69
N GLY A 33 -1.15 6.26 -9.84
CA GLY A 33 -1.96 7.10 -10.73
C GLY A 33 -3.36 7.37 -10.18
N LEU A 34 -3.93 6.44 -9.41
CA LEU A 34 -5.21 6.61 -8.70
C LEU A 34 -5.08 7.52 -7.47
N LEU A 35 -3.89 7.61 -6.88
CA LEU A 35 -3.58 8.46 -5.74
C LEU A 35 -2.93 9.76 -6.24
N SER A 36 -3.71 10.85 -6.35
CA SER A 36 -3.16 12.13 -6.81
C SER A 36 -2.21 12.76 -5.78
N GLY A 37 -1.07 13.29 -6.24
CA GLY A 37 -0.11 14.02 -5.40
C GLY A 37 0.72 13.13 -4.47
N GLY A 38 1.76 13.69 -3.85
CA GLY A 38 2.80 12.97 -3.09
C GLY A 38 2.34 11.98 -2.02
N THR A 39 1.05 11.98 -1.66
CA THR A 39 0.34 10.96 -0.88
C THR A 39 0.62 9.54 -1.35
N ALA A 40 0.68 9.33 -2.67
CA ALA A 40 0.92 8.00 -3.24
C ALA A 40 2.30 7.45 -2.86
N ALA A 41 3.34 8.30 -2.99
CA ALA A 41 4.70 7.96 -2.61
C ALA A 41 4.81 7.62 -1.12
N VAL A 42 4.10 8.36 -0.27
CA VAL A 42 4.04 8.11 1.18
C VAL A 42 3.38 6.77 1.47
N ILE A 43 2.24 6.47 0.84
CA ILE A 43 1.53 5.19 1.02
C ILE A 43 2.43 4.03 0.63
N VAL A 44 3.11 4.10 -0.51
CA VAL A 44 4.00 3.03 -0.99
C VAL A 44 5.21 2.83 -0.09
N ALA A 45 5.87 3.92 0.32
CA ALA A 45 7.00 3.83 1.25
C ALA A 45 6.58 3.22 2.59
N THR A 46 5.43 3.65 3.12
CA THR A 46 4.84 3.14 4.36
C THR A 46 4.46 1.67 4.24
N THR A 47 3.88 1.30 3.11
CA THR A 47 3.51 -0.09 2.79
C THR A 47 4.73 -1.00 2.77
N ARG A 48 5.78 -0.57 2.06
CA ARG A 48 7.03 -1.33 1.96
C ARG A 48 7.70 -1.49 3.33
N TRP A 49 7.73 -0.43 4.12
CA TRP A 49 8.24 -0.48 5.49
C TRP A 49 7.42 -1.43 6.37
N ALA A 50 6.09 -1.37 6.31
CA ALA A 50 5.19 -2.22 7.09
C ALA A 50 5.35 -3.71 6.73
N ILE A 51 5.46 -4.03 5.43
CA ILE A 51 5.73 -5.41 4.96
C ILE A 51 7.05 -5.92 5.53
N LEU A 52 8.12 -5.12 5.46
CA LEU A 52 9.45 -5.50 5.96
C LEU A 52 9.47 -5.66 7.50
N ARG A 53 8.74 -4.81 8.23
CA ARG A 53 8.77 -4.76 9.69
C ARG A 53 7.85 -5.79 10.36
N PHE A 54 6.68 -6.02 9.77
CA PHE A 54 5.58 -6.78 10.40
C PHE A 54 5.07 -7.96 9.55
N GLY A 55 5.50 -8.07 8.30
CA GLY A 55 4.99 -9.07 7.36
C GLY A 55 3.71 -8.63 6.64
N ARG A 56 3.41 -9.30 5.53
CA ARG A 56 2.36 -8.92 4.57
C ARG A 56 0.96 -8.85 5.20
N ALA A 57 0.61 -9.81 6.06
CA ALA A 57 -0.72 -9.89 6.68
C ALA A 57 -1.00 -8.68 7.57
N VAL A 58 -0.01 -8.21 8.34
CA VAL A 58 -0.16 -7.05 9.24
C VAL A 58 -0.19 -5.72 8.48
N ALA A 59 0.46 -5.67 7.30
CA ALA A 59 0.45 -4.49 6.44
C ALA A 59 -0.92 -4.24 5.78
N ILE A 60 -1.58 -5.31 5.30
CA ILE A 60 -2.93 -5.24 4.71
C ILE A 60 -3.97 -4.97 5.77
N ALA A 61 -3.89 -5.80 6.84
CA ALA A 61 -4.88 -5.83 7.89
C ALA A 61 -5.11 -4.44 8.38
#